data_AF-A0A8T5ASU7-F1
#
_entry.id   AF-A0A8T5ASU7-F1
#
_cell.length_a   1.000
_cell.length_b   1.000
_cell.length_c   1.000
_cell.angle_alpha   90.00
_cell.angle_beta   90.00
_cell.angle_gamma   90.00
#
_symmetry.space_group_name_H-M   'P 1'
#
loop_
_entity.id
_entity.type
_entity.pdbx_description
1 polymer ?
#
loop_
_entity_poly.entity_id
_entity_poly.type
_entity_poly.pdbx_seq_one_letter_code
_entity_poly.pdbx_strand_id
1 'polypeptide(L)'
;MPIANRKALDWISMAEEDAEDSRLDYRGGRYASSVYHAELCAQKSVKGVIVALGFEPGKTHRPSLVLRGLIIAGLINLREEVMHDLDRLIALSLVLEDQGVAPRYGWETVNRIIKPSEIYDEEKARLLIDNADETLKVAKKVLGELDC
;
A
#
# COMPACT_ATOMS: atom_id res chain seq x y z
N MET A 1 13.05 -12.09 -21.96
CA MET A 1 12.26 -11.35 -20.96
C MET A 1 13.00 -11.47 -19.66
N PRO A 2 13.54 -10.39 -19.08
CA PRO A 2 14.39 -10.55 -17.93
C PRO A 2 13.52 -10.74 -16.68
N ILE A 3 13.71 -11.89 -16.04
CA ILE A 3 13.61 -12.18 -14.60
C ILE A 3 13.02 -11.02 -13.81
N ALA A 4 11.83 -11.23 -13.22
CA ALA A 4 11.22 -10.40 -12.18
C ALA A 4 12.26 -9.49 -11.52
N ASN A 5 12.18 -8.19 -11.81
CA ASN A 5 13.16 -7.21 -11.37
C ASN A 5 13.43 -7.42 -9.87
N ARG A 6 14.65 -7.81 -9.49
CA ARG A 6 14.97 -8.19 -8.10
C ARG A 6 14.52 -7.11 -7.10
N LYS A 7 14.60 -5.83 -7.49
CA LYS A 7 14.11 -4.70 -6.70
C LYS A 7 12.59 -4.73 -6.49
N ALA A 8 11.81 -5.13 -7.50
CA ALA A 8 10.35 -5.29 -7.36
C ALA A 8 10.04 -6.38 -6.33
N LEU A 9 10.75 -7.52 -6.39
CA LEU A 9 10.60 -8.59 -5.41
C LEU A 9 11.02 -8.14 -4.00
N ASP A 10 12.11 -7.39 -3.87
CA ASP A 10 12.53 -6.86 -2.57
C ASP A 10 11.48 -5.87 -1.99
N TRP A 11 10.82 -5.05 -2.83
CA TRP A 11 9.69 -4.21 -2.41
C TRP A 11 8.50 -5.04 -1.91
N ILE A 12 8.14 -6.12 -2.60
CA ILE A 12 7.07 -7.01 -2.16
C ILE A 12 7.44 -7.73 -0.87
N SER A 13 8.69 -8.20 -0.72
CA SER A 13 9.18 -8.82 0.52
C SER A 13 9.03 -7.86 1.71
N MET A 14 9.45 -6.60 1.56
CA MET A 14 9.27 -5.61 2.62
C MET A 14 7.79 -5.29 2.89
N ALA A 15 6.91 -5.41 1.88
CA ALA A 15 5.46 -5.24 2.08
C ALA A 15 4.85 -6.42 2.85
N GLU A 16 5.35 -7.64 2.64
CA GLU A 16 4.96 -8.83 3.41
C GLU A 16 5.37 -8.71 4.87
N GLU A 17 6.59 -8.21 5.14
CA GLU A 17 7.07 -7.90 6.49
C GLU A 17 6.15 -6.91 7.20
N ASP A 18 5.81 -5.79 6.55
CA ASP A 18 4.87 -4.81 7.13
C ASP A 18 3.48 -5.40 7.36
N ALA A 19 3.00 -6.27 6.46
CA ALA A 19 1.70 -6.93 6.65
C ALA A 19 1.70 -7.83 7.89
N GLU A 20 2.81 -8.53 8.17
CA GLU A 20 2.93 -9.35 9.38
C GLU A 20 3.02 -8.49 10.63
N ASP A 21 3.82 -7.42 10.61
CA ASP A 21 3.89 -6.47 11.73
C ASP A 21 2.53 -5.85 12.03
N SER A 22 1.77 -5.51 10.97
CA SER A 22 0.40 -5.01 11.09
C SER A 22 -0.52 -6.00 11.81
N ARG A 23 -0.48 -7.29 11.46
CA ARG A 23 -1.26 -8.34 12.13
C ARG A 23 -0.82 -8.59 13.57
N LEU A 24 0.48 -8.55 13.84
CA LEU A 24 1.03 -8.69 15.19
C LEU A 24 0.58 -7.53 16.09
N ASP A 25 0.62 -6.30 15.59
CA ASP A 25 0.14 -5.12 16.31
C ASP A 25 -1.36 -5.20 16.59
N TYR A 26 -2.16 -5.62 15.61
CA TYR A 26 -3.61 -5.80 15.77
C TYR A 26 -3.93 -6.79 16.88
N ARG A 27 -3.31 -7.98 16.85
CA ARG A 27 -3.46 -9.01 17.89
C ARG A 27 -3.02 -8.50 19.27
N GLY A 28 -2.06 -7.58 19.30
CA GLY A 28 -1.58 -6.93 20.52
C GLY A 28 -2.42 -5.73 20.99
N GLY A 29 -3.55 -5.41 20.34
CA GLY A 29 -4.39 -4.26 20.65
C GLY A 29 -3.75 -2.90 20.31
N ARG A 30 -2.66 -2.89 19.52
CA ARG A 30 -1.93 -1.68 19.10
C ARG A 30 -2.48 -1.16 17.78
N TYR A 31 -3.77 -0.82 17.74
CA TYR A 31 -4.53 -0.51 16.52
C TYR A 31 -3.91 0.60 15.65
N ALA A 32 -3.46 1.71 16.25
CA ALA A 32 -2.78 2.77 15.50
C ALA A 32 -1.47 2.31 14.84
N SER A 33 -0.67 1.51 15.56
CA SER A 33 0.57 0.92 15.03
C SER A 33 0.27 -0.08 13.91
N SER A 34 -0.78 -0.87 14.08
CA SER A 34 -1.25 -1.80 13.07
C SER A 34 -1.63 -1.09 11.77
N VAL A 35 -2.37 0.04 11.85
CA VAL A 35 -2.71 0.86 10.69
C VAL A 35 -1.47 1.48 10.04
N TYR A 36 -0.48 1.91 10.83
CA TYR A 36 0.78 2.42 10.28
C TYR A 36 1.50 1.37 9.44
N HIS A 37 1.62 0.13 9.93
CA HIS A 37 2.23 -0.95 9.16
C HIS A 37 1.36 -1.37 7.95
N ALA A 38 0.03 -1.35 8.08
CA ALA A 38 -0.88 -1.58 6.95
C ALA A 38 -0.67 -0.54 5.82
N GLU A 39 -0.48 0.74 6.19
CA GLU A 39 -0.15 1.81 5.25
C GLU A 39 1.20 1.56 4.55
N LEU A 40 2.23 1.17 5.29
CA LEU A 40 3.54 0.84 4.71
C LEU A 40 3.45 -0.34 3.75
N CYS A 41 2.72 -1.40 4.12
CA CYS A 41 2.46 -2.55 3.27
C CYS A 41 1.88 -2.13 1.90
N ALA A 42 0.84 -1.29 1.91
CA ALA A 42 0.25 -0.78 0.67
C ALA A 42 1.24 0.06 -0.15
N GLN A 43 1.94 1.02 0.50
CA GLN A 43 2.93 1.85 -0.19
C GLN A 43 4.00 1.00 -0.86
N LYS A 44 4.56 0.01 -0.15
CA LYS A 44 5.63 -0.86 -0.68
C LYS A 44 5.10 -1.81 -1.76
N SER A 45 3.87 -2.30 -1.64
CA SER A 45 3.21 -3.11 -2.66
C SER A 45 3.10 -2.36 -4.00
N VAL A 46 2.62 -1.11 -3.98
CA VAL A 46 2.51 -0.28 -5.19
C VAL A 46 3.89 0.06 -5.76
N LYS A 47 4.89 0.33 -4.90
CA LYS A 47 6.27 0.56 -5.35
C LYS A 47 6.84 -0.66 -6.07
N GLY A 48 6.57 -1.86 -5.57
CA GLY A 48 6.93 -3.11 -6.24
C GLY A 48 6.36 -3.19 -7.66
N VAL A 49 5.07 -2.87 -7.82
CA VAL A 49 4.41 -2.84 -9.13
C VAL A 49 5.00 -1.79 -10.06
N ILE A 50 5.24 -0.56 -9.59
CA ILE A 50 5.88 0.49 -10.40
C ILE A 50 7.26 0.05 -10.92
N VAL A 51 8.06 -0.58 -10.05
CA VAL A 51 9.39 -1.11 -10.41
C VAL A 51 9.29 -2.28 -11.39
N ALA A 52 8.31 -3.17 -11.24
CA ALA A 52 8.05 -4.27 -12.17
C ALA A 52 7.68 -3.75 -13.57
N LEU A 53 6.97 -2.64 -13.65
CA LEU A 53 6.61 -1.96 -14.90
C LEU A 53 7.79 -1.18 -15.52
N GLY A 54 8.98 -1.18 -14.90
CA GLY A 54 10.18 -0.54 -15.42
C GLY A 54 10.33 0.94 -15.05
N PHE A 55 9.55 1.43 -14.07
CA PHE A 55 9.61 2.82 -13.61
C PHE A 55 10.22 2.94 -12.22
N GLU A 56 10.68 4.14 -11.87
CA GLU A 56 11.18 4.44 -10.53
C GLU A 56 10.07 5.09 -9.68
N PRO A 57 9.69 4.53 -8.53
CA PRO A 57 8.60 5.06 -7.72
C PRO A 57 8.92 6.37 -6.99
N GLY A 58 10.20 6.69 -6.83
CA GLY A 58 10.67 7.85 -6.08
C GLY A 58 10.46 7.76 -4.57
N LYS A 59 10.94 8.79 -3.86
CA LYS A 59 10.74 8.94 -2.40
C LYS A 59 9.40 9.62 -2.14
N THR A 60 8.32 8.84 -2.15
CA THR A 60 6.96 9.33 -1.89
C THR A 60 6.23 8.42 -0.90
N HIS A 61 5.30 9.02 -0.16
CA HIS A 61 4.29 8.32 0.65
C HIS A 61 2.98 8.08 -0.11
N ARG A 62 2.89 8.56 -1.37
CA ARG A 62 1.73 8.35 -2.24
C ARG A 62 2.08 7.67 -3.57
N PRO A 63 2.67 6.45 -3.55
CA PRO A 63 3.00 5.74 -4.77
C PRO A 63 1.78 5.40 -5.63
N SER A 64 0.58 5.26 -5.07
CA SER A 64 -0.66 5.07 -5.85
C SER A 64 -0.90 6.19 -6.86
N LEU A 65 -0.60 7.44 -6.51
CA LEU A 65 -0.73 8.59 -7.40
C LEU A 65 0.34 8.61 -8.48
N VAL A 66 1.54 8.11 -8.17
CA VAL A 66 2.59 7.94 -9.18
C VAL A 66 2.14 6.93 -10.24
N LEU A 67 1.67 5.75 -9.80
CA LEU A 67 1.15 4.72 -10.69
C LEU A 67 -0.01 5.24 -11.55
N ARG A 68 -0.99 5.92 -10.92
CA ARG A 68 -2.09 6.56 -11.64
C ARG A 68 -1.60 7.57 -12.69
N GLY A 69 -0.61 8.39 -12.34
CA GLY A 69 -0.02 9.36 -13.26
C GLY A 69 0.62 8.70 -14.48
N LEU A 70 1.32 7.58 -14.29
CA LEU A 70 1.91 6.80 -15.39
C LEU A 70 0.83 6.23 -16.34
N ILE A 71 -0.28 5.73 -15.78
CA ILE A 71 -1.42 5.24 -16.57
C ILE A 71 -2.06 6.37 -17.39
N ILE A 72 -2.38 7.50 -16.75
CA ILE A 72 -3.02 8.66 -17.42
C ILE A 72 -2.11 9.24 -18.52
N ALA A 73 -0.79 9.22 -18.31
CA ALA A 73 0.18 9.66 -19.30
C ALA A 73 0.34 8.69 -20.49
N GLY A 74 -0.35 7.55 -20.49
CA GLY A 74 -0.27 6.53 -21.54
C GLY A 74 1.04 5.74 -21.55
N LEU A 75 1.81 5.76 -20.45
CA LEU A 75 3.09 5.06 -20.35
C LEU A 75 2.93 3.59 -19.96
N ILE A 76 1.76 3.21 -19.42
CA ILE A 76 1.39 1.84 -19.10
C ILE A 76 0.17 1.50 -19.95
N ASN A 77 0.31 0.50 -20.81
CA ASN A 77 -0.77 -0.04 -21.60
C ASN A 77 -0.67 -1.56 -21.62
N LEU A 78 -1.49 -2.22 -20.81
CA LEU A 78 -1.50 -3.67 -20.61
C LEU A 78 -2.84 -4.25 -21.06
N ARG A 79 -2.97 -5.57 -20.97
CA ARG A 79 -4.26 -6.25 -21.16
C ARG A 79 -5.31 -5.68 -20.19
N GLU A 80 -6.56 -5.58 -20.64
CA GLU A 80 -7.68 -4.98 -19.89
C GLU A 80 -7.82 -5.56 -18.47
N GLU A 81 -7.66 -6.88 -18.32
CA GLU A 81 -7.71 -7.57 -17.03
C GLU A 81 -6.65 -7.05 -16.04
N VAL A 82 -5.42 -6.82 -16.53
CA VAL A 82 -4.32 -6.30 -15.71
C VAL A 82 -4.54 -4.82 -15.39
N MET A 83 -5.09 -4.05 -16.33
CA MET A 83 -5.47 -2.66 -16.09
C MET A 83 -6.54 -2.54 -15.00
N HIS A 84 -7.54 -3.42 -14.99
CA HIS A 84 -8.55 -3.47 -13.93
C HIS A 84 -7.94 -3.82 -12.57
N ASP A 85 -6.98 -4.74 -12.52
CA ASP A 85 -6.25 -5.04 -11.28
C ASP A 85 -5.40 -3.85 -10.81
N LEU A 86 -4.78 -3.09 -11.72
CA LEU A 86 -4.05 -1.86 -11.38
C LEU A 86 -4.97 -0.78 -10.82
N ASP A 87 -6.16 -0.58 -11.39
CA ASP A 87 -7.15 0.37 -10.87
C ASP A 87 -7.62 -0.03 -9.47
N ARG A 88 -7.87 -1.33 -9.26
CA ARG A 88 -8.22 -1.88 -7.95
C ARG A 88 -7.10 -1.67 -6.94
N LEU A 89 -5.85 -1.93 -7.33
CA LEU A 89 -4.67 -1.72 -6.48
C LEU A 89 -4.55 -0.26 -6.04
N ILE A 90 -4.73 0.68 -6.97
CA ILE A 90 -4.69 2.12 -6.69
C ILE A 90 -5.81 2.51 -5.72
N ALA A 91 -7.03 2.03 -5.93
CA ALA A 91 -8.17 2.36 -5.09
C ALA A 91 -7.97 1.89 -3.63
N LEU A 92 -7.53 0.65 -3.44
CA LEU A 92 -7.23 0.11 -2.11
C LEU A 92 -6.09 0.87 -1.42
N SER A 93 -5.02 1.15 -2.18
CA SER A 93 -3.83 1.83 -1.64
C SER A 93 -4.11 3.28 -1.24
N LEU A 94 -4.94 4.00 -1.99
CA LEU A 94 -5.30 5.39 -1.66
C LEU A 94 -5.96 5.51 -0.29
N VAL A 95 -6.84 4.58 0.08
CA VAL A 95 -7.50 4.58 1.40
C VAL A 95 -6.48 4.49 2.54
N LEU A 96 -5.42 3.72 2.34
CA LEU A 96 -4.36 3.53 3.31
C LEU A 96 -3.37 4.69 3.33
N GLU A 97 -2.94 5.18 2.16
CA GLU A 97 -2.06 6.34 2.03
C GLU A 97 -2.69 7.62 2.60
N ASP A 98 -4.03 7.73 2.59
CA ASP A 98 -4.75 8.87 3.17
C ASP A 98 -4.75 8.87 4.71
N GLN A 99 -4.35 7.78 5.38
CA GLN A 99 -4.08 7.81 6.82
C GLN A 99 -2.82 8.66 7.12
N GLY A 100 -1.83 8.60 6.23
CA GLY A 100 -0.63 9.43 6.18
C GLY A 100 0.18 9.45 7.48
N VAL A 101 0.04 10.53 8.24
CA VAL A 101 0.82 10.72 9.49
C VAL A 101 -0.04 10.54 10.74
N ALA A 102 -1.36 10.43 10.59
CA ALA A 102 -2.31 10.32 11.71
C ALA A 102 -2.10 9.07 12.58
N PRO A 103 -1.73 7.88 12.07
CA PRO A 103 -1.38 6.72 12.91
C PRO A 103 -0.25 6.97 13.91
N ARG A 104 0.63 7.95 13.62
CA ARG A 104 1.82 8.26 14.42
C ARG A 104 1.65 9.51 15.29
N TYR A 105 1.08 10.57 14.72
CA TYR A 105 1.00 11.88 15.40
C TYR A 105 -0.42 12.28 15.79
N GLY A 106 -1.43 11.52 15.36
CA GLY A 106 -2.82 11.87 15.59
C GLY A 106 -3.30 13.01 14.69
N TRP A 107 -4.38 13.68 15.10
CA TRP A 107 -4.94 14.82 14.39
C TRP A 107 -4.92 16.06 15.27
N GLU A 108 -4.16 17.07 14.87
CA GLU A 108 -4.15 18.38 15.52
C GLU A 108 -5.43 19.17 15.22
N THR A 109 -6.05 19.68 16.28
CA THR A 109 -7.19 20.60 16.23
C THR A 109 -6.79 21.90 16.93
N VAL A 110 -7.64 22.93 16.85
CA VAL A 110 -7.39 24.23 17.50
C VAL A 110 -7.06 24.11 18.99
N ASN A 111 -7.68 23.15 19.68
CA ASN A 111 -7.63 23.09 21.15
C ASN A 111 -6.84 21.88 21.71
N ARG A 112 -6.55 20.86 20.88
CA ARG A 112 -5.84 19.65 21.31
C ARG A 112 -5.39 18.78 20.12
N ILE A 113 -4.53 17.81 20.43
CA ILE A 113 -4.27 16.67 19.55
C ILE A 113 -5.25 15.54 19.90
N ILE A 114 -5.96 15.03 18.89
CA ILE A 114 -6.70 13.76 18.98
C ILE A 114 -5.66 12.65 18.81
N LYS A 115 -5.42 11.86 19.86
CA LYS A 115 -4.35 10.85 19.84
C LYS A 115 -4.70 9.73 18.85
N PRO A 116 -3.70 9.04 18.26
CA PRO A 116 -3.97 7.89 17.41
C PRO A 116 -4.86 6.82 18.07
N SER A 117 -4.71 6.57 19.37
CA SER A 117 -5.55 5.62 20.11
C SER A 117 -7.01 6.06 20.29
N GLU A 118 -7.34 7.32 20.02
CA GLU A 118 -8.72 7.83 19.97
C GLU A 118 -9.28 7.80 18.53
N ILE A 119 -8.42 7.63 17.52
CA ILE A 119 -8.79 7.62 16.09
C ILE A 119 -9.01 6.18 15.58
N TYR A 120 -8.21 5.24 16.09
CA TYR A 120 -8.16 3.85 15.62
C TYR A 120 -8.58 2.90 16.73
N ASP A 121 -9.78 2.36 16.59
CA ASP A 121 -10.26 1.23 17.35
C ASP A 121 -10.03 -0.09 16.59
N GLU A 122 -10.48 -1.19 17.18
CA GLU A 122 -10.36 -2.52 16.62
C GLU A 122 -11.03 -2.64 15.25
N GLU A 123 -12.26 -2.14 15.11
CA GLU A 123 -13.03 -2.26 13.88
C GLU A 123 -12.36 -1.50 12.74
N LYS A 124 -11.98 -0.25 12.98
CA LYS A 124 -11.32 0.58 11.97
C LYS A 124 -9.97 0.00 11.57
N ALA A 125 -9.19 -0.49 12.53
CA ALA A 125 -7.92 -1.15 12.22
C ALA A 125 -8.14 -2.39 11.36
N ARG A 126 -9.10 -3.26 11.72
CA ARG A 126 -9.43 -4.46 10.95
C ARG A 126 -9.76 -4.13 9.49
N LEU A 127 -10.64 -3.17 9.24
CA LEU A 127 -11.02 -2.77 7.88
C LEU A 127 -9.82 -2.26 7.05
N LEU A 128 -8.88 -1.55 7.69
CA LEU A 128 -7.68 -1.06 7.03
C LEU A 128 -6.67 -2.19 6.76
N ILE A 129 -6.53 -3.15 7.69
CA ILE A 129 -5.70 -4.35 7.49
C ILE A 129 -6.25 -5.19 6.33
N ASP A 130 -7.56 -5.40 6.29
CA ASP A 130 -8.22 -6.15 5.20
C ASP A 130 -7.90 -5.51 3.83
N ASN A 131 -7.90 -4.17 3.75
CA ASN A 131 -7.49 -3.44 2.56
C ASN A 131 -6.00 -3.62 2.22
N ALA A 132 -5.12 -3.67 3.23
CA ALA A 132 -3.68 -3.86 3.01
C ALA A 132 -3.37 -5.28 2.51
N ASP A 133 -4.01 -6.30 3.09
CA ASP A 133 -3.88 -7.69 2.66
C ASP A 133 -4.37 -7.88 1.22
N GLU A 134 -5.51 -7.29 0.87
CA GLU A 134 -6.00 -7.30 -0.52
C GLU A 134 -5.11 -6.50 -1.47
N THR A 135 -4.52 -5.38 -1.01
CA THR A 135 -3.54 -4.60 -1.79
C THR A 135 -2.32 -5.47 -2.15
N LEU A 136 -1.73 -6.14 -1.17
CA LEU A 136 -0.56 -7.00 -1.35
C LEU A 136 -0.88 -8.18 -2.29
N LYS A 137 -2.06 -8.79 -2.12
CA LYS A 137 -2.53 -9.89 -2.98
C LYS A 137 -2.70 -9.44 -4.43
N VAL A 138 -3.32 -8.29 -4.67
CA VAL A 138 -3.48 -7.74 -6.02
C VAL A 138 -2.12 -7.39 -6.63
N ALA A 139 -1.22 -6.78 -5.86
CA ALA A 139 0.13 -6.46 -6.33
C ALA A 139 0.88 -7.73 -6.79
N LYS A 140 0.87 -8.79 -5.98
CA LYS A 140 1.46 -10.08 -6.35
C LYS A 140 0.84 -10.70 -7.60
N LYS A 141 -0.50 -10.61 -7.74
CA LYS A 141 -1.20 -11.07 -8.94
C LYS A 141 -0.69 -10.33 -10.17
N VAL A 142 -0.64 -9.00 -10.12
CA VAL A 142 -0.13 -8.16 -11.23
C VAL A 142 1.31 -8.54 -11.58
N LEU A 143 2.19 -8.71 -10.59
CA LEU A 143 3.57 -9.14 -10.84
C LEU A 143 3.64 -10.48 -11.57
N GLY A 144 2.84 -11.47 -11.15
CA GLY A 144 2.78 -12.77 -11.81
C GLY A 144 2.33 -12.68 -13.28
N GLU A 145 1.41 -11.77 -13.60
CA GLU A 145 0.95 -11.52 -14.97
C GLU A 145 1.97 -10.77 -15.84
N LEU A 146 2.96 -10.09 -15.23
CA LEU A 146 4.05 -9.38 -15.92
C LEU A 146 5.28 -10.26 -16.18
N ASP A 147 5.46 -11.32 -15.38
CA ASP A 147 6.57 -12.28 -15.51
C ASP A 147 6.28 -13.41 -16.54
N CYS A 148 5.06 -13.46 -17.08
CA CYS A 148 4.62 -14.41 -18.12
C CYS A 148 4.86 -13.86 -19.54
#